data_AF-A0A7Y2I169-F1
#
_entry.id   AF-A0A7Y2I169-F1
#
_cell.length_a   1.000
_cell.length_b   1.000
_cell.length_c   1.000
_cell.angle_alpha   90.00
_cell.angle_beta   90.00
_cell.angle_gamma   90.00
#
_symmetry.space_group_name_H-M   'P 1'
#
loop_
_entity.id
_entity.type
_entity.pdbx_description
1 polymer ?
#
loop_
_entity_poly.entity_id
_entity_poly.type
_entity_poly.pdbx_seq_one_letter_code
_entity_poly.pdbx_strand_id
1 'polypeptide(L)'
;MAKVQSRRRVNGTWTVIAALIGVLGTQGGPGGHVMADEIVVRNDSFESGQSAVIVGDFIAFEQAGARLTSPCDGDIVAVQVGWLDFFGTSDPTIEEAIHIYRGETFPTPGPEIVELFAPLMTPGALNEFRQIDDMGTPLSVPVVEGQQFYVTLQFANPTDIAGGSASVFRDTDGCTSGSNVLFAIPGGWTDFCVFLAGDLVIRAVIDCPSVPLGACCLPTDCIDPVTVSDCADFGGTWLGPDSDCTGEACPGACCLGDGTCVPDQSASDCATAAGEFQGEHTSCDGFKCPEAVGACCIPATEGCLDRTEKECGVFGGIWSGPGTDCGSFVCFPSGACCLPDGSCSDDSDPDACADAGGVFQGDEVSCGDITCPAPEGACCIPATGLCSVESEGDCRIGGGLWQGGGTDCADDDGNGTADACEDAKCAADVDGSGDVGFTDLLQVVALWGPCAGCPQDIDGDGTVSFVDLLLVLSSWGPCT
;
A
#
# COMPACT_ATOMS: atom_id res chain seq x y z
N MET A 1 75.49 5.17 24.58
CA MET A 1 76.22 3.96 25.05
C MET A 1 75.22 3.08 25.77
N ALA A 2 74.90 1.95 25.15
CA ALA A 2 73.83 1.05 25.52
C ALA A 2 74.26 0.09 26.65
N LYS A 3 73.31 -0.19 27.55
CA LYS A 3 73.28 -1.42 28.34
C LYS A 3 71.83 -1.91 28.39
N VAL A 4 71.38 -2.46 27.26
CA VAL A 4 70.31 -3.47 27.24
C VAL A 4 70.91 -4.65 28.01
N GLN A 5 70.60 -4.75 29.29
CA GLN A 5 70.99 -5.94 30.06
C GLN A 5 70.28 -7.13 29.42
N SER A 6 71.11 -8.09 29.00
CA SER A 6 70.76 -9.44 28.57
C SER A 6 69.28 -9.80 28.73
N ARG A 7 68.53 -9.79 27.62
CA ARG A 7 67.45 -10.77 27.43
C ARG A 7 68.10 -12.14 27.54
N ARG A 8 68.08 -12.72 28.74
CA ARG A 8 68.74 -13.99 29.00
C ARG A 8 67.92 -15.05 28.30
N ARG A 9 68.37 -15.46 27.11
CA ARG A 9 68.02 -16.76 26.53
C ARG A 9 68.31 -17.81 27.59
N VAL A 10 67.27 -18.40 28.18
CA VAL A 10 67.36 -19.68 28.88
C VAL A 10 66.78 -20.71 27.91
N ASN A 11 67.67 -21.37 27.16
CA ASN A 11 67.38 -22.51 26.28
C ASN A 11 66.22 -22.36 25.27
N GLY A 12 66.24 -21.32 24.43
CA GLY A 12 66.12 -21.48 22.97
C GLY A 12 64.99 -22.32 22.34
N THR A 13 63.83 -22.51 22.96
CA THR A 13 62.65 -23.06 22.29
C THR A 13 61.38 -22.38 22.82
N TRP A 14 60.82 -21.51 21.99
CA TRP A 14 59.38 -21.28 21.97
C TRP A 14 58.69 -22.65 21.97
N THR A 15 57.85 -22.92 22.97
CA THR A 15 57.35 -24.27 23.16
C THR A 15 56.16 -24.50 22.24
N VAL A 16 56.31 -25.51 21.38
CA VAL A 16 55.28 -25.95 20.45
C VAL A 16 54.32 -26.86 21.22
N ILE A 17 53.05 -26.48 21.28
CA ILE A 17 51.99 -27.24 21.96
C ILE A 17 50.91 -27.56 20.93
N ALA A 18 50.49 -28.82 20.84
CA ALA A 18 49.27 -29.17 20.11
C ALA A 18 48.06 -28.82 20.99
N ALA A 19 47.24 -27.87 20.57
CA ALA A 19 46.11 -27.37 21.36
C ALA A 19 44.78 -27.67 20.66
N LEU A 20 43.90 -28.41 21.34
CA LEU A 20 42.48 -28.48 20.99
C LEU A 20 41.81 -27.23 21.57
N ILE A 21 41.35 -26.33 20.71
CA ILE A 21 40.76 -25.05 21.08
C ILE A 21 39.30 -25.04 20.66
N GLY A 22 38.41 -24.68 21.60
CA GLY A 22 37.01 -24.36 21.32
C GLY A 22 36.80 -22.85 21.18
N VAL A 23 35.83 -22.44 20.36
CA VAL A 23 35.37 -21.04 20.33
C VAL A 23 34.40 -20.84 21.51
N LEU A 24 34.72 -19.89 22.39
CA LEU A 24 33.84 -19.48 23.49
C LEU A 24 33.24 -18.12 23.15
N GLY A 25 31.92 -18.05 23.00
CA GLY A 25 31.18 -16.81 22.73
C GLY A 25 29.96 -16.66 23.62
N THR A 26 29.57 -15.41 23.89
CA THR A 26 28.30 -15.05 24.53
C THR A 26 27.17 -15.10 23.49
N GLN A 27 26.19 -15.99 23.65
CA GLN A 27 25.11 -16.17 22.66
C GLN A 27 24.26 -14.91 22.47
N GLY A 28 24.21 -14.40 21.23
CA GLY A 28 23.18 -13.48 20.74
C GLY A 28 21.99 -14.27 20.20
N GLY A 29 20.77 -13.89 20.59
CA GLY A 29 19.52 -14.58 20.24
C GLY A 29 19.10 -14.45 18.76
N PRO A 30 18.09 -15.23 18.31
CA PRO A 30 17.72 -15.34 16.91
C PRO A 30 16.81 -14.15 16.52
N GLY A 31 17.36 -13.20 15.76
CA GLY A 31 16.60 -12.19 15.05
C GLY A 31 16.65 -12.48 13.56
N GLY A 32 15.53 -12.92 12.98
CA GLY A 32 15.44 -13.19 11.55
C GLY A 32 15.39 -11.89 10.75
N HIS A 33 16.49 -11.58 10.05
CA HIS A 33 16.52 -10.80 8.83
C HIS A 33 17.64 -11.37 7.94
N VAL A 34 17.45 -11.23 6.62
CA VAL A 34 18.24 -11.78 5.50
C VAL A 34 19.69 -12.12 5.89
N MET A 35 20.10 -13.37 5.67
CA MET A 35 21.39 -13.92 6.13
C MET A 35 22.55 -13.06 5.61
N ALA A 36 23.08 -12.21 6.49
CA ALA A 36 24.44 -11.72 6.42
C ALA A 36 25.40 -12.92 6.51
N ASP A 37 26.43 -12.93 5.66
CA ASP A 37 27.53 -13.90 5.81
C ASP A 37 28.56 -13.28 6.75
N GLU A 38 28.60 -13.76 8.00
CA GLU A 38 29.69 -13.41 8.93
C GLU A 38 31.00 -14.08 8.46
N ILE A 39 31.96 -13.25 8.05
CA ILE A 39 33.28 -13.71 7.58
C ILE A 39 34.32 -13.49 8.69
N VAL A 40 34.98 -14.58 9.11
CA VAL A 40 36.15 -14.50 10.00
C VAL A 40 37.37 -14.06 9.20
N VAL A 41 37.88 -12.85 9.46
CA VAL A 41 39.13 -12.34 8.89
C VAL A 41 40.30 -12.59 9.83
N ARG A 42 41.37 -13.15 9.28
CA ARG A 42 42.57 -13.57 10.01
C ARG A 42 43.81 -13.43 9.14
N ASN A 43 44.95 -13.23 9.79
CA ASN A 43 46.28 -13.28 9.16
C ASN A 43 47.01 -14.60 9.46
N ASP A 44 46.52 -15.38 10.44
CA ASP A 44 47.08 -16.64 10.89
C ASP A 44 46.53 -17.85 10.13
N SER A 45 47.28 -18.95 10.15
CA SER A 45 46.92 -20.23 9.55
C SER A 45 46.43 -21.29 10.56
N PHE A 46 46.27 -20.91 11.82
CA PHE A 46 46.00 -21.86 12.91
C PHE A 46 44.60 -22.49 12.79
N GLU A 47 44.57 -23.81 12.87
CA GLU A 47 43.36 -24.61 13.00
C GLU A 47 43.39 -25.42 14.31
N SER A 48 42.20 -25.69 14.88
CA SER A 48 42.10 -26.43 16.15
C SER A 48 42.75 -27.81 16.05
N GLY A 49 43.56 -28.18 17.05
CA GLY A 49 44.36 -29.40 17.06
C GLY A 49 45.74 -29.25 16.42
N GLN A 50 46.06 -28.11 15.81
CA GLN A 50 47.41 -27.82 15.33
C GLN A 50 48.36 -27.38 16.45
N SER A 51 49.64 -27.36 16.10
CA SER A 51 50.70 -26.85 16.94
C SER A 51 50.70 -25.32 16.96
N ALA A 52 50.83 -24.75 18.16
CA ALA A 52 50.91 -23.31 18.41
C ALA A 52 52.08 -22.98 19.33
N VAL A 53 52.49 -21.70 19.34
CA VAL A 53 53.54 -21.16 20.20
C VAL A 53 52.98 -20.04 21.06
N ILE A 54 53.00 -20.21 22.38
CA ILE A 54 52.62 -19.15 23.33
C ILE A 54 53.67 -18.03 23.26
N VAL A 55 53.20 -16.80 23.12
CA VAL A 55 54.03 -15.59 23.08
C VAL A 55 53.84 -14.87 24.42
N GLY A 56 54.92 -14.45 25.07
CA GLY A 56 54.82 -13.75 26.35
C GLY A 56 56.05 -12.91 26.65
N ASP A 57 56.33 -12.72 27.95
CA ASP A 57 57.23 -11.69 28.51
C ASP A 57 56.71 -10.26 28.28
N PHE A 58 55.39 -10.12 28.11
CA PHE A 58 54.72 -8.82 28.12
C PHE A 58 54.79 -8.21 29.51
N ILE A 59 54.91 -6.89 29.58
CA ILE A 59 54.65 -6.14 30.82
C ILE A 59 53.26 -5.51 30.78
N ALA A 60 52.77 -5.08 31.94
CA ALA A 60 51.49 -4.37 32.01
C ALA A 60 51.45 -3.17 31.06
N PHE A 61 50.29 -2.99 30.40
CA PHE A 61 49.98 -1.97 29.41
C PHE A 61 50.67 -2.09 28.05
N GLU A 62 51.51 -3.10 27.81
CA GLU A 62 51.91 -3.43 26.44
C GLU A 62 50.72 -3.92 25.63
N GLN A 63 50.81 -3.81 24.30
CA GLN A 63 49.77 -4.31 23.41
C GLN A 63 50.34 -5.25 22.35
N ALA A 64 49.67 -6.36 22.09
CA ALA A 64 49.98 -7.26 20.98
C ALA A 64 48.75 -7.38 20.09
N GLY A 65 48.94 -7.31 18.77
CA GLY A 65 47.81 -7.26 17.84
C GLY A 65 48.12 -7.70 16.42
N ALA A 66 47.05 -7.81 15.65
CA ALA A 66 47.05 -8.15 14.25
C ALA A 66 46.51 -7.00 13.40
N ARG A 67 47.08 -6.82 12.21
CA ARG A 67 46.53 -6.02 11.12
C ARG A 67 45.70 -6.93 10.22
N LEU A 68 44.45 -6.55 9.99
CA LEU A 68 43.48 -7.31 9.23
C LEU A 68 42.93 -6.44 8.08
N THR A 69 42.31 -7.09 7.10
CA THR A 69 41.73 -6.43 5.91
C THR A 69 40.28 -6.88 5.76
N SER A 70 39.36 -5.93 5.58
CA SER A 70 37.97 -6.25 5.31
C SER A 70 37.78 -6.85 3.91
N PRO A 71 36.99 -7.93 3.75
CA PRO A 71 36.71 -8.55 2.47
C PRO A 71 35.48 -7.95 1.76
N CYS A 72 34.76 -7.04 2.43
CA CYS A 72 33.50 -6.47 1.98
C CYS A 72 33.27 -5.10 2.63
N ASP A 73 32.31 -4.35 2.10
CA ASP A 73 31.67 -3.25 2.84
C ASP A 73 30.75 -3.86 3.89
N GLY A 74 30.92 -3.54 5.17
CA GLY A 74 30.19 -4.20 6.25
C GLY A 74 30.55 -3.66 7.63
N ASP A 75 30.26 -4.43 8.68
CA ASP A 75 30.56 -4.07 10.07
C ASP A 75 31.42 -5.14 10.75
N ILE A 76 32.46 -4.73 11.49
CA ILE A 76 33.11 -5.63 12.45
C ILE A 76 32.13 -5.86 13.60
N VAL A 77 31.71 -7.11 13.80
CA VAL A 77 30.71 -7.52 14.80
C VAL A 77 31.28 -8.41 15.91
N ALA A 78 32.48 -8.95 15.73
CA ALA A 78 33.19 -9.65 16.79
C ALA A 78 34.71 -9.54 16.66
N VAL A 79 35.40 -9.72 17.78
CA VAL A 79 36.85 -9.94 17.85
C VAL A 79 37.12 -11.29 18.48
N GLN A 80 38.07 -12.04 17.94
CA GLN A 80 38.52 -13.32 18.49
C GLN A 80 39.98 -13.23 18.90
N VAL A 81 40.29 -13.57 20.16
CA VAL A 81 41.66 -13.57 20.69
C VAL A 81 42.00 -14.95 21.24
N GLY A 82 43.02 -15.57 20.63
CA GLY A 82 43.54 -16.85 21.07
C GLY A 82 44.31 -16.72 22.39
N TRP A 83 43.98 -17.57 23.37
CA TRP A 83 44.60 -17.54 24.69
C TRP A 83 44.97 -18.95 25.14
N LEU A 84 46.26 -19.18 25.40
CA LEU A 84 46.79 -20.50 25.76
C LEU A 84 47.72 -20.42 26.96
N ASP A 85 47.69 -21.48 27.76
CA ASP A 85 48.67 -21.74 28.81
C ASP A 85 49.36 -23.09 28.60
N PHE A 86 50.53 -23.25 29.21
CA PHE A 86 51.35 -24.43 28.96
C PHE A 86 50.85 -25.68 29.68
N PHE A 87 50.27 -25.54 30.87
CA PHE A 87 49.92 -26.68 31.74
C PHE A 87 48.43 -27.05 31.68
N GLY A 88 47.59 -26.22 31.04
CA GLY A 88 46.14 -26.34 31.07
C GLY A 88 45.56 -26.10 32.47
N THR A 89 46.28 -25.37 33.32
CA THR A 89 45.93 -25.16 34.74
C THR A 89 45.72 -23.71 35.11
N SER A 90 45.91 -22.78 34.16
CA SER A 90 45.70 -21.37 34.43
C SER A 90 44.21 -21.06 34.61
N ASP A 91 43.89 -20.26 35.62
CA ASP A 91 42.55 -19.69 35.78
C ASP A 91 42.32 -18.59 34.71
N PRO A 92 41.06 -18.29 34.35
CA PRO A 92 40.73 -17.14 33.51
C PRO A 92 41.26 -15.81 34.08
N THR A 93 41.79 -14.95 33.22
CA THR A 93 42.33 -13.63 33.59
C THR A 93 41.55 -12.51 32.93
N ILE A 94 41.43 -11.37 33.62
CA ILE A 94 40.89 -10.14 33.03
C ILE A 94 42.08 -9.31 32.54
N GLU A 95 42.08 -8.96 31.26
CA GLU A 95 43.09 -8.07 30.67
C GLU A 95 42.57 -6.63 30.61
N GLU A 96 43.39 -5.67 30.18
CA GLU A 96 43.03 -4.25 30.29
C GLU A 96 41.93 -3.88 29.29
N ALA A 97 42.19 -4.12 28.00
CA ALA A 97 41.26 -3.83 26.92
C ALA A 97 41.62 -4.54 25.61
N ILE A 98 40.64 -4.70 24.72
CA ILE A 98 40.86 -4.94 23.30
C ILE A 98 40.56 -3.64 22.55
N HIS A 99 41.48 -3.21 21.69
CA HIS A 99 41.35 -1.98 20.91
C HIS A 99 41.20 -2.30 19.42
N ILE A 100 40.37 -1.53 18.73
CA ILE A 100 40.28 -1.52 17.27
C ILE A 100 40.68 -0.15 16.74
N TYR A 101 41.64 -0.10 15.81
CA TYR A 101 42.16 1.14 15.22
C TYR A 101 41.96 1.22 13.70
N ARG A 102 41.92 2.45 13.15
CA ARG A 102 41.88 2.67 11.68
C ARG A 102 43.24 2.42 11.04
N GLY A 103 43.36 1.41 10.19
CA GLY A 103 44.63 1.00 9.62
C GLY A 103 45.18 1.91 8.52
N GLU A 104 45.77 3.04 8.89
CA GLU A 104 46.31 4.03 7.93
C GLU A 104 47.80 3.86 7.65
N THR A 105 48.60 3.36 8.61
CA THR A 105 50.04 3.13 8.44
C THR A 105 50.49 1.87 9.18
N PHE A 106 51.65 1.32 8.84
CA PHE A 106 52.28 0.21 9.57
C PHE A 106 53.68 0.60 10.05
N PRO A 107 54.09 0.27 11.30
CA PRO A 107 53.38 -0.52 12.30
C PRO A 107 52.47 0.29 13.24
N THR A 108 52.28 1.59 12.97
CA THR A 108 51.48 2.48 13.85
C THR A 108 49.99 2.44 13.48
N PRO A 109 49.11 1.93 14.36
CA PRO A 109 47.72 1.65 14.02
C PRO A 109 46.82 2.84 13.71
N GLY A 110 47.25 4.08 13.94
CA GLY A 110 46.41 5.26 13.71
C GLY A 110 45.44 5.55 14.87
N PRO A 111 44.34 6.28 14.62
CA PRO A 111 43.36 6.60 15.65
C PRO A 111 42.54 5.37 16.05
N GLU A 112 42.24 5.28 17.34
CA GLU A 112 41.34 4.27 17.91
C GLU A 112 39.89 4.55 17.48
N ILE A 113 39.17 3.47 17.18
CA ILE A 113 37.76 3.49 16.79
C ILE A 113 36.89 3.07 17.97
N VAL A 114 37.26 1.96 18.61
CA VAL A 114 36.51 1.37 19.72
C VAL A 114 37.44 0.64 20.67
N GLU A 115 37.04 0.63 21.94
CA GLU A 115 37.69 -0.04 23.06
C GLU A 115 36.67 -0.99 23.70
N LEU A 116 37.08 -2.25 23.90
CA LEU A 116 36.33 -3.26 24.64
C LEU A 116 37.04 -3.44 25.99
N PHE A 117 36.42 -2.95 27.05
CA PHE A 117 37.03 -2.92 28.38
C PHE A 117 37.06 -4.29 29.05
N ALA A 118 38.13 -4.54 29.81
CA ALA A 118 38.23 -5.66 30.75
C ALA A 118 37.86 -7.05 30.17
N PRO A 119 38.40 -7.46 29.00
CA PRO A 119 38.06 -8.75 28.41
C PRO A 119 38.49 -9.91 29.32
N LEU A 120 37.56 -10.81 29.63
CA LEU A 120 37.84 -12.06 30.34
C LEU A 120 38.42 -13.09 29.38
N MET A 121 39.69 -13.41 29.57
CA MET A 121 40.46 -14.35 28.77
C MET A 121 40.47 -15.73 29.43
N THR A 122 39.84 -16.71 28.77
CA THR A 122 39.84 -18.12 29.22
C THR A 122 40.94 -18.89 28.51
N PRO A 123 41.90 -19.51 29.23
CA PRO A 123 42.94 -20.34 28.63
C PRO A 123 42.37 -21.56 27.90
N GLY A 124 42.99 -21.96 26.79
CA GLY A 124 42.53 -23.08 25.96
C GLY A 124 41.42 -22.72 24.98
N ALA A 125 41.12 -21.43 24.80
CA ALA A 125 40.01 -20.95 23.99
C ALA A 125 40.43 -19.91 22.96
N LEU A 126 39.65 -19.84 21.87
CA LEU A 126 39.56 -18.67 21.01
C LEU A 126 38.41 -17.84 21.59
N ASN A 127 38.75 -16.82 22.38
CA ASN A 127 37.78 -16.01 23.12
C ASN A 127 37.13 -15.02 22.15
N GLU A 128 35.82 -15.11 21.97
CA GLU A 128 35.05 -14.24 21.07
C GLU A 128 34.27 -13.17 21.83
N PHE A 129 34.51 -11.91 21.46
CA PHE A 129 33.90 -10.73 22.06
C PHE A 129 33.02 -10.04 21.04
N ARG A 130 31.72 -9.94 21.34
CA ARG A 130 30.69 -9.32 20.49
C ARG A 130 30.07 -8.06 21.10
N GLN A 131 30.55 -7.65 22.28
CA GLN A 131 29.99 -6.54 23.05
C GLN A 131 31.14 -5.63 23.50
N ILE A 132 30.87 -4.32 23.59
CA ILE A 132 31.85 -3.32 24.00
C ILE A 132 31.81 -3.00 25.50
N ASP A 133 30.73 -3.40 26.18
CA ASP A 133 30.50 -3.16 27.60
C ASP A 133 29.67 -4.28 28.27
N ASP A 134 29.62 -4.26 29.60
CA ASP A 134 28.83 -5.20 30.42
C ASP A 134 27.31 -4.96 30.34
N MET A 135 26.87 -3.89 29.68
CA MET A 135 25.45 -3.60 29.46
C MET A 135 24.91 -4.31 28.21
N GLY A 136 25.79 -4.99 27.46
CA GLY A 136 25.43 -5.77 26.28
C GLY A 136 25.39 -4.95 24.99
N THR A 137 26.02 -3.78 24.94
CA THR A 137 26.10 -2.98 23.71
C THR A 137 26.86 -3.75 22.64
N PRO A 138 26.24 -4.09 21.49
CA PRO A 138 26.89 -4.87 20.44
C PRO A 138 28.09 -4.12 19.85
N LEU A 139 29.15 -4.85 19.52
CA LEU A 139 30.23 -4.35 18.69
C LEU A 139 29.70 -4.16 17.26
N SER A 140 29.87 -2.96 16.72
CA SER A 140 29.54 -2.61 15.33
C SER A 140 30.48 -1.50 14.90
N VAL A 141 31.42 -1.83 14.00
CA VAL A 141 32.39 -0.87 13.47
C VAL A 141 32.37 -0.93 11.94
N PRO A 142 31.95 0.15 11.26
CA PRO A 142 31.84 0.13 9.81
C PRO A 142 33.21 0.07 9.14
N VAL A 143 33.30 -0.79 8.13
CA VAL A 143 34.48 -1.02 7.29
C VAL A 143 34.07 -1.08 5.82
N VAL A 144 34.99 -0.68 4.93
CA VAL A 144 34.83 -0.84 3.47
C VAL A 144 35.71 -1.96 2.94
N GLU A 145 35.37 -2.54 1.78
CA GLU A 145 36.16 -3.58 1.14
C GLU A 145 37.62 -3.14 0.95
N GLY A 146 38.56 -4.00 1.34
CA GLY A 146 39.99 -3.71 1.29
C GLY A 146 40.49 -2.76 2.38
N GLN A 147 39.62 -2.22 3.24
CA GLN A 147 40.04 -1.39 4.36
C GLN A 147 40.87 -2.21 5.35
N GLN A 148 42.03 -1.65 5.71
CA GLN A 148 42.86 -2.21 6.75
C GLN A 148 42.50 -1.64 8.12
N PHE A 149 42.57 -2.48 9.13
CA PHE A 149 42.33 -2.12 10.53
C PHE A 149 43.23 -2.97 11.44
N TYR A 150 43.33 -2.57 12.70
CA TYR A 150 44.13 -3.29 13.68
C TYR A 150 43.26 -3.72 14.84
N VAL A 151 43.52 -4.91 15.36
CA VAL A 151 42.93 -5.42 16.59
C VAL A 151 44.06 -5.78 17.54
N THR A 152 44.09 -5.20 18.74
CA THR A 152 45.16 -5.43 19.71
C THR A 152 44.60 -5.73 21.09
N LEU A 153 45.22 -6.67 21.81
CA LEU A 153 44.98 -6.89 23.23
C LEU A 153 46.00 -6.09 24.05
N GLN A 154 45.53 -5.33 25.03
CA GLN A 154 46.34 -4.67 26.05
C GLN A 154 46.40 -5.51 27.32
N PHE A 155 47.61 -5.84 27.77
CA PHE A 155 47.83 -6.69 28.93
C PHE A 155 47.61 -5.93 30.24
N ALA A 156 46.81 -6.46 31.15
CA ALA A 156 46.63 -5.86 32.49
C ALA A 156 47.84 -6.14 33.39
N ASN A 157 48.44 -7.32 33.25
CA ASN A 157 49.54 -7.79 34.10
C ASN A 157 50.69 -8.37 33.27
N PRO A 158 51.92 -8.41 33.82
CA PRO A 158 53.03 -9.08 33.16
C PRO A 158 52.77 -10.57 32.95
N THR A 159 53.22 -11.13 31.83
CA THR A 159 53.10 -12.56 31.53
C THR A 159 54.38 -13.32 31.91
N ASP A 160 54.24 -14.48 32.57
CA ASP A 160 55.35 -15.39 32.88
C ASP A 160 55.08 -16.78 32.30
N ILE A 161 55.43 -16.96 31.03
CA ILE A 161 55.19 -18.22 30.31
C ILE A 161 55.97 -19.38 30.94
N ALA A 162 57.17 -19.11 31.47
CA ALA A 162 57.98 -20.11 32.16
C ALA A 162 57.37 -20.52 33.51
N GLY A 163 56.70 -19.58 34.17
CA GLY A 163 55.87 -19.80 35.37
C GLY A 163 54.52 -20.45 35.08
N GLY A 164 54.14 -20.61 33.81
CA GLY A 164 52.92 -21.27 33.37
C GLY A 164 51.74 -20.33 33.13
N SER A 165 51.94 -19.01 33.13
CA SER A 165 50.89 -18.04 32.80
C SER A 165 50.35 -18.25 31.38
N ALA A 166 49.04 -18.03 31.23
CA ALA A 166 48.39 -17.94 29.93
C ALA A 166 48.79 -16.65 29.20
N SER A 167 48.77 -16.67 27.87
CA SER A 167 49.00 -15.49 27.03
C SER A 167 48.48 -15.72 25.61
N VAL A 168 48.58 -14.69 24.76
CA VAL A 168 48.38 -14.83 23.31
C VAL A 168 49.34 -15.86 22.72
N PHE A 169 48.95 -16.44 21.61
CA PHE A 169 49.80 -17.39 20.88
C PHE A 169 49.81 -17.08 19.39
N ARG A 170 50.79 -17.68 18.72
CA ARG A 170 50.93 -17.62 17.27
C ARG A 170 50.90 -19.01 16.66
N ASP A 171 50.58 -19.06 15.38
CA ASP A 171 50.82 -20.23 14.54
C ASP A 171 52.33 -20.53 14.37
N THR A 172 52.61 -21.60 13.63
CA THR A 172 53.96 -22.14 13.48
C THR A 172 54.53 -21.99 12.08
N ASP A 173 53.76 -21.48 11.13
CA ASP A 173 54.26 -21.02 9.84
C ASP A 173 54.81 -19.60 9.94
N GLY A 174 55.39 -19.08 8.85
CA GLY A 174 56.12 -17.81 8.87
C GLY A 174 55.21 -16.61 9.13
N CYS A 175 55.79 -15.52 9.63
CA CYS A 175 55.04 -14.29 9.91
C CYS A 175 54.64 -13.58 8.60
N THR A 176 53.36 -13.30 8.43
CA THR A 176 52.87 -12.51 7.29
C THR A 176 53.40 -11.08 7.39
N SER A 177 53.99 -10.59 6.30
CA SER A 177 54.66 -9.28 6.31
C SER A 177 53.68 -8.16 6.61
N GLY A 178 53.98 -7.35 7.62
CA GLY A 178 53.14 -6.21 7.98
C GLY A 178 51.89 -6.57 8.79
N SER A 179 51.83 -7.78 9.36
CA SER A 179 50.61 -8.33 9.94
C SER A 179 50.55 -8.32 11.47
N ASN A 180 51.68 -8.39 12.19
CA ASN A 180 51.66 -8.33 13.65
C ASN A 180 52.26 -7.03 14.17
N VAL A 181 51.64 -6.46 15.19
CA VAL A 181 52.07 -5.22 15.84
C VAL A 181 52.29 -5.44 17.33
N LEU A 182 53.28 -4.73 17.86
CA LEU A 182 53.61 -4.68 19.28
C LEU A 182 53.72 -3.22 19.70
N PHE A 183 52.97 -2.82 20.73
CA PHE A 183 53.25 -1.60 21.47
C PHE A 183 54.15 -1.94 22.66
N ALA A 184 55.45 -1.68 22.52
CA ALA A 184 56.44 -2.01 23.53
C ALA A 184 56.65 -0.85 24.52
N ILE A 185 56.87 -1.18 25.80
CA ILE A 185 57.13 -0.18 26.85
C ILE A 185 58.51 -0.42 27.50
N PRO A 186 59.48 0.51 27.36
CA PRO A 186 59.50 1.66 26.47
C PRO A 186 59.78 1.23 25.00
N GLY A 187 59.22 1.93 24.02
CA GLY A 187 59.53 1.64 22.61
C GLY A 187 58.49 2.09 21.59
N GLY A 188 57.21 2.12 21.98
CA GLY A 188 56.10 2.44 21.08
C GLY A 188 55.79 1.30 20.09
N TRP A 189 55.05 1.64 19.03
CA TRP A 189 54.62 0.68 18.00
C TRP A 189 55.78 0.18 17.14
N THR A 190 55.92 -1.14 17.04
CA THR A 190 56.91 -1.82 16.19
C THR A 190 56.28 -2.99 15.45
N ASP A 191 56.88 -3.36 14.32
CA ASP A 191 56.59 -4.61 13.62
C ASP A 191 56.95 -5.78 14.55
N PHE A 192 55.97 -6.60 14.94
CA PHE A 192 56.19 -7.71 15.84
C PHE A 192 56.75 -8.95 15.12
N CYS A 193 56.65 -9.02 13.79
CA CYS A 193 57.26 -10.08 12.98
C CYS A 193 58.79 -10.09 13.06
N VAL A 194 59.44 -9.03 13.53
CA VAL A 194 60.90 -9.04 13.76
C VAL A 194 61.30 -9.88 14.97
N PHE A 195 60.35 -10.17 15.88
CA PHE A 195 60.56 -10.95 17.10
C PHE A 195 59.86 -12.31 17.07
N LEU A 196 58.86 -12.47 16.19
CA LEU A 196 58.08 -13.68 16.00
C LEU A 196 58.42 -14.36 14.67
N ALA A 197 58.04 -15.61 14.53
CA ALA A 197 58.23 -16.37 13.30
C ALA A 197 56.92 -17.03 12.88
N GLY A 198 55.81 -16.30 13.04
CA GLY A 198 54.42 -16.72 12.81
C GLY A 198 53.46 -15.63 13.28
N ASP A 199 52.19 -15.77 12.93
CA ASP A 199 51.13 -14.80 13.09
C ASP A 199 50.33 -15.01 14.37
N LEU A 200 50.06 -13.91 15.09
CA LEU A 200 49.25 -13.96 16.30
C LEU A 200 47.83 -14.39 15.92
N VAL A 201 47.25 -15.30 16.69
CA VAL A 201 45.86 -15.74 16.49
C VAL A 201 44.91 -14.72 17.10
N ILE A 202 44.80 -13.58 16.41
CA ILE A 202 43.88 -12.47 16.69
C ILE A 202 43.12 -12.18 15.41
N ARG A 203 41.80 -12.33 15.47
CA ARG A 203 40.90 -12.32 14.31
C ARG A 203 39.75 -11.35 14.56
N ALA A 204 39.05 -10.98 13.50
CA ALA A 204 37.79 -10.25 13.58
C ALA A 204 36.72 -10.97 12.77
N VAL A 205 35.46 -10.74 13.11
CA VAL A 205 34.29 -11.22 12.37
C VAL A 205 33.61 -10.01 11.75
N ILE A 206 33.44 -10.05 10.44
CA ILE A 206 32.82 -8.97 9.68
C ILE A 206 31.48 -9.49 9.17
N ASP A 207 30.41 -8.80 9.53
CA ASP A 207 29.10 -8.94 8.92
C ASP A 207 29.18 -8.33 7.52
N CYS A 208 29.24 -9.21 6.52
CA CYS A 208 29.14 -8.82 5.12
C CYS A 208 27.68 -8.89 4.67
N PRO A 209 27.02 -7.75 4.39
CA PRO A 209 25.69 -7.76 3.79
C PRO A 209 25.75 -8.51 2.46
N SER A 210 24.90 -9.53 2.32
CA SER A 210 24.74 -10.21 1.04
C SER A 210 24.20 -9.20 0.03
N VAL A 211 24.92 -9.01 -1.08
CA VAL A 211 24.40 -8.21 -2.20
C VAL A 211 23.20 -8.96 -2.80
N PRO A 212 22.01 -8.36 -2.82
CA PRO A 212 20.83 -9.02 -3.37
C PRO A 212 21.04 -9.31 -4.86
N LEU A 213 20.91 -10.58 -5.23
CA LEU A 213 20.93 -11.03 -6.61
C LEU A 213 19.49 -11.13 -7.14
N GLY A 214 19.32 -10.92 -8.44
CA GLY A 214 18.05 -11.07 -9.13
C GLY A 214 18.23 -11.19 -10.64
N ALA A 215 17.13 -11.17 -11.38
CA ALA A 215 17.09 -11.15 -12.82
C ALA A 215 17.13 -9.73 -13.38
N CYS A 216 17.73 -9.61 -14.56
CA CYS A 216 17.84 -8.37 -15.30
C CYS A 216 17.29 -8.53 -16.72
N CYS A 217 16.30 -7.70 -17.05
CA CYS A 217 15.72 -7.64 -18.38
C CYS A 217 16.50 -6.69 -19.27
N LEU A 218 17.23 -7.26 -20.21
CA LEU A 218 17.88 -6.56 -21.31
C LEU A 218 16.88 -6.33 -22.45
N PRO A 219 17.20 -5.50 -23.46
CA PRO A 219 16.29 -5.25 -24.58
C PRO A 219 15.87 -6.49 -25.40
N THR A 220 16.61 -7.60 -25.32
CA THR A 220 16.34 -8.82 -26.09
C THR A 220 16.56 -10.11 -25.32
N ASP A 221 16.94 -10.03 -24.06
CA ASP A 221 17.37 -11.19 -23.27
C ASP A 221 17.09 -10.96 -21.78
N CYS A 222 17.13 -12.02 -21.00
CA CYS A 222 17.07 -11.98 -19.55
C CYS A 222 18.31 -12.68 -18.99
N ILE A 223 19.00 -12.01 -18.05
CA ILE A 223 20.17 -12.59 -17.38
C ILE A 223 19.95 -12.65 -15.87
N ASP A 224 20.27 -13.81 -15.30
CA ASP A 224 20.22 -14.09 -13.86
C ASP A 224 21.28 -15.14 -13.48
N PRO A 225 21.77 -15.15 -12.23
CA PRO A 225 21.62 -14.11 -11.21
C PRO A 225 22.62 -12.95 -11.42
N VAL A 226 22.17 -11.70 -11.28
CA VAL A 226 23.01 -10.49 -11.35
C VAL A 226 22.69 -9.49 -10.23
N THR A 227 23.64 -8.63 -9.88
CA THR A 227 23.41 -7.53 -8.96
C THR A 227 22.66 -6.39 -9.66
N VAL A 228 22.06 -5.47 -8.87
CA VAL A 228 21.42 -4.26 -9.42
C VAL A 228 22.40 -3.37 -10.20
N SER A 229 23.67 -3.29 -9.77
CA SER A 229 24.71 -2.54 -10.46
C SER A 229 25.11 -3.19 -11.78
N ASP A 230 25.30 -4.51 -11.79
CA ASP A 230 25.63 -5.22 -13.02
C ASP A 230 24.50 -5.08 -14.05
N CYS A 231 23.23 -5.17 -13.60
CA CYS A 231 22.08 -4.98 -14.48
C CYS A 231 22.06 -3.58 -15.11
N ALA A 232 22.33 -2.54 -14.33
CA ALA A 232 22.43 -1.17 -14.81
C ALA A 232 23.57 -0.99 -15.82
N ASP A 233 24.72 -1.63 -15.57
CA ASP A 233 25.88 -1.61 -16.47
C ASP A 233 25.59 -2.31 -17.81
N PHE A 234 24.75 -3.35 -17.80
CA PHE A 234 24.25 -3.99 -19.02
C PHE A 234 23.12 -3.20 -19.72
N GLY A 235 22.66 -2.09 -19.14
CA GLY A 235 21.58 -1.26 -19.68
C GLY A 235 20.20 -1.93 -19.59
N GLY A 236 20.02 -2.84 -18.63
CA GLY A 236 18.77 -3.53 -18.38
C GLY A 236 17.96 -2.96 -17.22
N THR A 237 16.75 -3.49 -17.07
CA THR A 237 15.85 -3.21 -15.94
C THR A 237 15.93 -4.36 -14.95
N TRP A 238 16.30 -4.06 -13.71
CA TRP A 238 16.40 -5.06 -12.64
C TRP A 238 15.02 -5.38 -12.06
N LEU A 239 14.68 -6.66 -11.94
CA LEU A 239 13.32 -7.10 -11.60
C LEU A 239 13.04 -7.25 -10.10
N GLY A 240 14.06 -7.13 -9.25
CA GLY A 240 13.92 -7.33 -7.81
C GLY A 240 14.83 -8.45 -7.29
N PRO A 241 15.02 -8.55 -5.96
CA PRO A 241 15.79 -9.63 -5.37
C PRO A 241 15.07 -10.97 -5.56
N ASP A 242 15.83 -12.05 -5.67
CA ASP A 242 15.33 -13.42 -5.85
C ASP A 242 14.45 -13.63 -7.10
N SER A 243 14.43 -12.67 -8.03
CA SER A 243 13.83 -12.86 -9.35
C SER A 243 14.76 -13.71 -10.24
N ASP A 244 14.15 -14.51 -11.11
CA ASP A 244 14.86 -15.38 -12.07
C ASP A 244 14.32 -15.18 -13.50
N CYS A 245 15.04 -15.69 -14.49
CA CYS A 245 14.61 -15.61 -15.89
C CYS A 245 13.68 -16.76 -16.30
N THR A 246 13.11 -17.50 -15.35
CA THR A 246 12.23 -18.64 -15.61
C THR A 246 10.75 -18.25 -15.44
N GLY A 247 10.11 -17.82 -16.53
CA GLY A 247 8.71 -17.37 -16.53
C GLY A 247 8.47 -16.23 -17.53
N GLU A 248 7.32 -15.53 -17.43
CA GLU A 248 7.04 -14.27 -18.14
C GLU A 248 7.92 -13.15 -17.55
N ALA A 249 9.22 -13.22 -17.83
CA ALA A 249 10.23 -12.53 -17.03
C ALA A 249 10.44 -11.09 -17.45
N CYS A 250 10.12 -10.71 -18.70
CA CYS A 250 10.37 -9.33 -19.13
C CYS A 250 9.11 -8.53 -19.42
N PRO A 251 8.97 -7.34 -18.79
CA PRO A 251 7.79 -6.53 -18.97
C PRO A 251 7.71 -6.01 -20.41
N GLY A 252 6.49 -5.71 -20.85
CA GLY A 252 6.19 -5.23 -22.19
C GLY A 252 5.00 -4.27 -22.22
N ALA A 253 4.63 -3.82 -23.40
CA ALA A 253 3.49 -2.92 -23.59
C ALA A 253 2.17 -3.68 -23.43
N CYS A 254 1.23 -3.08 -22.73
CA CYS A 254 -0.13 -3.56 -22.58
C CYS A 254 -1.12 -2.59 -23.25
N CYS A 255 -1.92 -3.08 -24.18
CA CYS A 255 -2.96 -2.27 -24.83
C CYS A 255 -4.31 -2.49 -24.14
N LEU A 256 -4.86 -1.44 -23.54
CA LEU A 256 -6.19 -1.45 -22.94
C LEU A 256 -7.28 -1.25 -24.00
N GLY A 257 -8.51 -1.66 -23.67
CA GLY A 257 -9.66 -1.59 -24.59
C GLY A 257 -10.09 -0.17 -24.98
N ASP A 258 -9.65 0.85 -24.26
CA ASP A 258 -9.86 2.28 -24.57
C ASP A 258 -8.78 2.86 -25.52
N GLY A 259 -7.83 2.02 -25.96
CA GLY A 259 -6.69 2.43 -26.79
C GLY A 259 -5.50 2.98 -25.99
N THR A 260 -5.57 3.01 -24.66
CA THR A 260 -4.45 3.40 -23.80
C THR A 260 -3.36 2.34 -23.85
N CYS A 261 -2.11 2.76 -24.05
CA CYS A 261 -0.95 1.89 -23.92
C CYS A 261 -0.31 2.08 -22.55
N VAL A 262 -0.19 0.99 -21.78
CA VAL A 262 0.48 0.96 -20.48
C VAL A 262 1.85 0.29 -20.66
N PRO A 263 2.96 0.99 -20.38
CA PRO A 263 4.29 0.42 -20.50
C PRO A 263 4.63 -0.52 -19.34
N ASP A 264 5.67 -1.32 -19.53
CA ASP A 264 6.34 -2.12 -18.50
C ASP A 264 5.41 -3.04 -17.67
N GLN A 265 4.44 -3.69 -18.32
CA GLN A 265 3.53 -4.63 -17.66
C GLN A 265 3.99 -6.08 -17.81
N SER A 266 3.72 -6.93 -16.81
CA SER A 266 3.74 -8.39 -17.02
C SER A 266 2.52 -8.82 -17.84
N ALA A 267 2.54 -10.00 -18.47
CA ALA A 267 1.36 -10.45 -19.22
C ALA A 267 0.18 -10.75 -18.28
N SER A 268 0.44 -11.25 -17.08
CA SER A 268 -0.56 -11.43 -16.01
C SER A 268 -1.21 -10.11 -15.57
N ASP A 269 -0.42 -9.06 -15.33
CA ASP A 269 -0.95 -7.75 -14.93
C ASP A 269 -1.74 -7.11 -16.07
N CYS A 270 -1.25 -7.26 -17.30
CA CYS A 270 -1.96 -6.79 -18.49
C CYS A 270 -3.32 -7.47 -18.67
N ALA A 271 -3.37 -8.80 -18.50
CA ALA A 271 -4.63 -9.55 -18.56
C ALA A 271 -5.59 -9.16 -17.43
N THR A 272 -5.07 -8.88 -16.23
CA THR A 272 -5.87 -8.40 -15.09
C THR A 272 -6.48 -7.02 -15.36
N ALA A 273 -5.76 -6.17 -16.10
CA ALA A 273 -6.25 -4.88 -16.58
C ALA A 273 -7.22 -5.00 -17.79
N ALA A 274 -7.62 -6.22 -18.17
CA ALA A 274 -8.40 -6.51 -19.38
C ALA A 274 -7.75 -5.93 -20.66
N GLY A 275 -6.42 -5.84 -20.67
CA GLY A 275 -5.63 -5.43 -21.82
C GLY A 275 -5.06 -6.61 -22.60
N GLU A 276 -4.63 -6.33 -23.82
CA GLU A 276 -3.91 -7.27 -24.69
C GLU A 276 -2.40 -7.01 -24.58
N PHE A 277 -1.66 -8.01 -24.10
CA PHE A 277 -0.21 -7.94 -23.96
C PHE A 277 0.47 -8.04 -25.31
N GLN A 278 1.31 -7.06 -25.65
CA GLN A 278 1.94 -6.96 -26.97
C GLN A 278 3.21 -7.81 -27.11
N GLY A 279 3.60 -8.50 -26.04
CA GLY A 279 4.80 -9.33 -25.96
C GLY A 279 5.91 -8.65 -25.16
N GLU A 280 6.84 -9.46 -24.68
CA GLU A 280 7.98 -9.00 -23.89
C GLU A 280 8.84 -8.00 -24.69
N HIS A 281 9.43 -7.02 -24.01
CA HIS A 281 10.28 -5.98 -24.60
C HIS A 281 9.60 -5.03 -25.60
N THR A 282 8.27 -5.11 -25.74
CA THR A 282 7.52 -4.12 -26.53
C THR A 282 7.34 -2.82 -25.76
N SER A 283 7.35 -1.69 -26.48
CA SER A 283 7.19 -0.35 -25.91
C SER A 283 6.01 0.39 -26.55
N CYS A 284 5.34 1.21 -25.74
CA CYS A 284 4.27 2.09 -26.17
C CYS A 284 4.71 3.19 -27.15
N ASP A 285 6.01 3.48 -27.27
CA ASP A 285 6.52 4.47 -28.22
C ASP A 285 6.55 3.96 -29.67
N GLY A 286 6.68 2.63 -29.85
CA GLY A 286 6.71 1.98 -31.16
C GLY A 286 5.38 1.37 -31.59
N PHE A 287 4.49 1.13 -30.63
CA PHE A 287 3.24 0.41 -30.85
C PHE A 287 2.03 1.34 -30.66
N LYS A 288 1.22 1.52 -31.72
CA LYS A 288 -0.09 2.15 -31.59
C LYS A 288 -1.11 1.10 -31.22
N CYS A 289 -1.62 1.15 -30.00
CA CYS A 289 -2.77 0.33 -29.64
C CYS A 289 -3.94 0.62 -30.59
N PRO A 290 -4.78 -0.39 -30.90
CA PRO A 290 -5.99 -0.18 -31.68
C PRO A 290 -6.82 0.95 -31.08
N GLU A 291 -7.25 1.91 -31.91
CA GLU A 291 -8.13 2.99 -31.46
C GLU A 291 -9.46 2.39 -30.96
N ALA A 292 -9.97 2.91 -29.85
CA ALA A 292 -11.22 2.41 -29.29
C ALA A 292 -12.39 2.62 -30.26
N VAL A 293 -13.14 1.54 -30.49
CA VAL A 293 -14.39 1.57 -31.25
C VAL A 293 -15.55 1.74 -30.26
N GLY A 294 -16.54 2.53 -30.66
CA GLY A 294 -17.76 2.77 -29.90
C GLY A 294 -18.97 2.96 -30.81
N ALA A 295 -20.16 2.89 -30.24
CA ALA A 295 -21.41 3.15 -30.95
C ALA A 295 -21.47 4.62 -31.40
N CYS A 296 -21.52 4.84 -32.71
CA CYS A 296 -21.69 6.17 -33.30
C CYS A 296 -23.14 6.36 -33.77
N CYS A 297 -23.86 7.22 -33.07
CA CYS A 297 -25.25 7.56 -33.37
C CYS A 297 -25.31 8.71 -34.37
N ILE A 298 -25.90 8.50 -35.55
CA ILE A 298 -25.95 9.48 -36.63
C ILE A 298 -27.37 10.08 -36.74
N PRO A 299 -27.63 11.28 -36.18
CA PRO A 299 -28.98 11.85 -36.12
C PRO A 299 -29.60 12.07 -37.51
N ALA A 300 -28.77 12.39 -38.50
CA ALA A 300 -29.23 12.66 -39.87
C ALA A 300 -29.83 11.43 -40.58
N THR A 301 -29.51 10.22 -40.13
CA THR A 301 -29.98 8.97 -40.76
C THR A 301 -30.65 8.02 -39.78
N GLU A 302 -30.81 8.41 -38.51
CA GLU A 302 -31.28 7.54 -37.42
C GLU A 302 -30.51 6.20 -37.34
N GLY A 303 -29.24 6.23 -37.73
CA GLY A 303 -28.39 5.04 -37.87
C GLY A 303 -27.35 4.93 -36.77
N CYS A 304 -26.95 3.70 -36.43
CA CYS A 304 -25.81 3.42 -35.55
C CYS A 304 -24.71 2.68 -36.34
N LEU A 305 -23.45 3.12 -36.20
CA LEU A 305 -22.27 2.41 -36.72
C LEU A 305 -21.18 2.30 -35.66
N ASP A 306 -20.54 1.13 -35.52
CA ASP A 306 -19.38 0.98 -34.64
C ASP A 306 -18.15 1.65 -35.28
N ARG A 307 -17.69 2.77 -34.72
CA ARG A 307 -16.59 3.58 -35.27
C ARG A 307 -15.71 4.16 -34.17
N THR A 308 -14.51 4.61 -34.53
CA THR A 308 -13.70 5.41 -33.61
C THR A 308 -14.35 6.78 -33.41
N GLU A 309 -14.03 7.47 -32.32
CA GLU A 309 -14.55 8.82 -32.03
C GLU A 309 -14.33 9.77 -33.21
N LYS A 310 -13.12 9.74 -33.78
CA LYS A 310 -12.73 10.60 -34.90
C LYS A 310 -13.54 10.29 -36.16
N GLU A 311 -13.74 9.02 -36.47
CA GLU A 311 -14.56 8.60 -37.61
C GLU A 311 -16.03 8.99 -37.38
N CYS A 312 -16.54 8.84 -36.16
CA CYS A 312 -17.89 9.22 -35.81
C CYS A 312 -18.16 10.71 -36.06
N GLY A 313 -17.22 11.57 -35.65
CA GLY A 313 -17.29 13.00 -35.93
C GLY A 313 -17.26 13.33 -37.43
N VAL A 314 -16.56 12.55 -38.25
CA VAL A 314 -16.56 12.73 -39.72
C VAL A 314 -17.94 12.43 -40.32
N PHE A 315 -18.67 11.46 -39.78
CA PHE A 315 -20.04 11.17 -40.20
C PHE A 315 -21.09 12.11 -39.58
N GLY A 316 -20.68 13.08 -38.76
CA GLY A 316 -21.58 14.00 -38.06
C GLY A 316 -22.40 13.30 -36.98
N GLY A 317 -21.92 12.17 -36.46
CA GLY A 317 -22.56 11.43 -35.38
C GLY A 317 -22.07 11.84 -33.99
N ILE A 318 -22.79 11.35 -32.98
CA ILE A 318 -22.47 11.46 -31.55
C ILE A 318 -21.88 10.12 -31.12
N TRP A 319 -20.66 10.15 -30.59
CA TRP A 319 -19.96 8.95 -30.14
C TRP A 319 -20.30 8.64 -28.68
N SER A 320 -20.75 7.42 -28.42
CA SER A 320 -21.30 7.03 -27.11
C SER A 320 -20.25 6.57 -26.09
N GLY A 321 -18.98 6.52 -26.51
CA GLY A 321 -17.86 6.13 -25.68
C GLY A 321 -17.25 4.77 -26.04
N PRO A 322 -16.04 4.48 -25.54
CA PRO A 322 -15.31 3.26 -25.88
C PRO A 322 -16.02 2.02 -25.36
N GLY A 323 -16.03 0.94 -26.14
CA GLY A 323 -16.61 -0.36 -25.75
C GLY A 323 -18.14 -0.43 -25.79
N THR A 324 -18.82 0.65 -26.18
CA THR A 324 -20.24 0.61 -26.57
C THR A 324 -20.36 0.03 -27.99
N ASP A 325 -21.39 -0.76 -28.26
CA ASP A 325 -21.62 -1.32 -29.60
C ASP A 325 -23.06 -1.09 -30.06
N CYS A 326 -23.25 -0.96 -31.36
CA CYS A 326 -24.56 -0.72 -31.97
C CYS A 326 -25.55 -1.89 -31.87
N GLY A 327 -25.11 -3.05 -31.40
CA GLY A 327 -25.99 -4.19 -31.10
C GLY A 327 -26.66 -4.08 -29.73
N SER A 328 -26.08 -3.32 -28.80
CA SER A 328 -26.59 -3.16 -27.43
C SER A 328 -26.97 -1.72 -27.07
N PHE A 329 -26.33 -0.73 -27.70
CA PHE A 329 -26.54 0.68 -27.43
C PHE A 329 -27.71 1.24 -28.25
N VAL A 330 -28.71 1.81 -27.57
CA VAL A 330 -29.88 2.43 -28.20
C VAL A 330 -29.57 3.90 -28.48
N CYS A 331 -29.36 4.24 -29.75
CA CYS A 331 -29.02 5.61 -30.18
C CYS A 331 -30.20 6.58 -30.17
N PHE A 332 -31.39 6.09 -30.49
CA PHE A 332 -32.59 6.90 -30.71
C PHE A 332 -33.77 6.22 -30.00
N PRO A 333 -33.82 6.29 -28.66
CA PRO A 333 -34.89 5.66 -27.91
C PRO A 333 -36.25 6.28 -28.27
N SER A 334 -37.27 5.44 -28.43
CA SER A 334 -38.64 5.84 -28.73
C SER A 334 -39.62 4.98 -27.94
N GLY A 335 -40.62 5.60 -27.33
CA GLY A 335 -41.57 4.87 -26.48
C GLY A 335 -42.67 5.74 -25.90
N ALA A 336 -43.39 5.19 -24.93
CA ALA A 336 -44.54 5.80 -24.30
C ALA A 336 -44.14 6.97 -23.39
N CYS A 337 -44.89 8.06 -23.51
CA CYS A 337 -44.79 9.24 -22.67
C CYS A 337 -46.08 9.41 -21.86
N CYS A 338 -45.99 9.34 -20.53
CA CYS A 338 -47.12 9.62 -19.66
C CYS A 338 -47.20 11.11 -19.35
N LEU A 339 -48.31 11.75 -19.73
CA LEU A 339 -48.54 13.17 -19.52
C LEU A 339 -49.24 13.46 -18.18
N PRO A 340 -49.11 14.69 -17.63
CA PRO A 340 -49.71 15.05 -16.34
C PRO A 340 -51.24 14.97 -16.27
N ASP A 341 -51.92 15.04 -17.42
CA ASP A 341 -53.38 14.89 -17.52
C ASP A 341 -53.85 13.42 -17.49
N GLY A 342 -52.91 12.49 -17.35
CA GLY A 342 -53.15 11.04 -17.36
C GLY A 342 -53.26 10.44 -18.77
N SER A 343 -53.10 11.25 -19.82
CA SER A 343 -52.99 10.74 -21.19
C SER A 343 -51.62 10.12 -21.45
N CYS A 344 -51.56 9.26 -22.46
CA CYS A 344 -50.33 8.60 -22.89
C CYS A 344 -50.11 8.86 -24.38
N SER A 345 -48.88 9.21 -24.76
CA SER A 345 -48.44 9.40 -26.14
C SER A 345 -47.42 8.33 -26.52
N ASP A 346 -47.70 7.56 -27.57
CA ASP A 346 -46.73 6.62 -28.15
C ASP A 346 -45.65 7.35 -28.98
N ASP A 347 -44.58 6.62 -29.33
CA ASP A 347 -43.51 7.04 -30.26
C ASP A 347 -42.88 8.40 -29.92
N SER A 348 -42.74 8.69 -28.63
CA SER A 348 -42.11 9.92 -28.15
C SER A 348 -40.64 9.66 -27.86
N ASP A 349 -39.74 10.52 -28.34
CA ASP A 349 -38.37 10.51 -27.84
C ASP A 349 -38.32 11.13 -26.42
N PRO A 350 -37.27 10.84 -25.63
CA PRO A 350 -37.19 11.32 -24.25
C PRO A 350 -37.24 12.85 -24.10
N ASP A 351 -36.64 13.59 -25.03
CA ASP A 351 -36.59 15.05 -24.98
C ASP A 351 -37.97 15.62 -25.33
N ALA A 352 -38.62 15.11 -26.38
CA ALA A 352 -39.99 15.50 -26.72
C ALA A 352 -41.00 15.17 -25.60
N CYS A 353 -40.82 14.04 -24.92
CA CYS A 353 -41.65 13.67 -23.78
C CYS A 353 -41.47 14.65 -22.60
N ALA A 354 -40.22 15.02 -22.29
CA ALA A 354 -39.93 15.99 -21.25
C ALA A 354 -40.45 17.40 -21.59
N ASP A 355 -40.34 17.83 -22.86
CA ASP A 355 -40.86 19.11 -23.35
C ASP A 355 -42.39 19.18 -23.26
N ALA A 356 -43.09 18.05 -23.36
CA ALA A 356 -44.52 17.94 -23.12
C ALA A 356 -44.90 17.91 -21.62
N GLY A 357 -43.91 18.02 -20.72
CA GLY A 357 -44.10 17.90 -19.27
C GLY A 357 -44.39 16.47 -18.80
N GLY A 358 -44.14 15.47 -19.65
CA GLY A 358 -44.42 14.07 -19.38
C GLY A 358 -43.23 13.30 -18.83
N VAL A 359 -43.49 12.03 -18.48
CA VAL A 359 -42.49 11.07 -17.99
C VAL A 359 -42.34 9.94 -19.01
N PHE A 360 -41.13 9.81 -19.56
CA PHE A 360 -40.78 8.76 -20.53
C PHE A 360 -40.70 7.40 -19.83
N GLN A 361 -41.38 6.40 -20.40
CA GLN A 361 -41.53 5.08 -19.76
C GLN A 361 -40.46 4.06 -20.18
N GLY A 362 -39.59 4.42 -21.13
CA GLY A 362 -38.51 3.57 -21.64
C GLY A 362 -38.64 3.31 -23.13
N ASP A 363 -37.53 2.89 -23.73
CA ASP A 363 -37.47 2.51 -25.15
C ASP A 363 -38.33 1.27 -25.42
N GLU A 364 -39.02 1.26 -26.57
CA GLU A 364 -39.95 0.23 -27.02
C GLU A 364 -41.17 -0.04 -26.10
N VAL A 365 -41.38 0.76 -25.05
CA VAL A 365 -42.57 0.65 -24.20
C VAL A 365 -43.75 1.32 -24.91
N SER A 366 -44.87 0.61 -25.08
CA SER A 366 -46.09 1.17 -25.67
C SER A 366 -47.09 1.63 -24.61
N CYS A 367 -47.93 2.61 -24.94
CA CYS A 367 -49.03 3.09 -24.09
C CYS A 367 -50.05 1.99 -23.76
N GLY A 368 -50.11 0.91 -24.54
CA GLY A 368 -50.96 -0.25 -24.26
C GLY A 368 -50.43 -1.15 -23.13
N ASP A 369 -49.14 -1.08 -22.85
CA ASP A 369 -48.44 -1.95 -21.88
C ASP A 369 -48.21 -1.27 -20.52
N ILE A 370 -48.47 0.04 -20.43
CA ILE A 370 -48.32 0.85 -19.22
C ILE A 370 -49.66 1.48 -18.82
N THR A 371 -49.80 1.80 -17.53
CA THR A 371 -50.91 2.61 -17.02
C THR A 371 -50.32 3.92 -16.52
N CYS A 372 -50.66 5.03 -17.17
CA CYS A 372 -50.22 6.34 -16.73
C CYS A 372 -50.93 6.76 -15.42
N PRO A 373 -50.28 7.56 -14.58
CA PRO A 373 -50.88 8.08 -13.35
C PRO A 373 -52.19 8.82 -13.66
N ALA A 374 -53.19 8.69 -12.78
CA ALA A 374 -54.40 9.49 -12.87
C ALA A 374 -54.05 10.98 -12.61
N PRO A 375 -54.77 11.93 -13.23
CA PRO A 375 -54.52 13.35 -13.01
C PRO A 375 -54.79 13.73 -11.55
N GLU A 376 -53.87 14.48 -10.96
CA GLU A 376 -53.99 15.05 -9.62
C GLU A 376 -54.62 16.45 -9.66
N GLY A 377 -55.18 16.90 -8.53
CA GLY A 377 -56.05 18.07 -8.44
C GLY A 377 -56.52 18.30 -7.00
N ALA A 378 -57.13 19.45 -6.74
CA ALA A 378 -57.61 19.83 -5.41
C ALA A 378 -58.83 19.00 -5.00
N CYS A 379 -58.72 18.39 -3.83
CA CYS A 379 -59.78 17.71 -3.12
C CYS A 379 -60.20 18.53 -1.91
N CYS A 380 -61.41 19.08 -1.96
CA CYS A 380 -61.95 19.94 -0.92
C CYS A 380 -62.86 19.14 0.01
N ILE A 381 -62.58 19.10 1.31
CA ILE A 381 -63.45 18.48 2.31
C ILE A 381 -64.34 19.57 2.93
N PRO A 382 -65.63 19.71 2.53
CA PRO A 382 -66.46 20.84 2.98
C PRO A 382 -66.66 20.84 4.50
N ALA A 383 -66.70 19.65 5.10
CA ALA A 383 -66.85 19.44 6.54
C ALA A 383 -65.75 20.10 7.40
N THR A 384 -64.54 20.23 6.87
CA THR A 384 -63.37 20.69 7.63
C THR A 384 -62.69 21.90 6.99
N GLY A 385 -63.04 22.24 5.75
CA GLY A 385 -62.33 23.24 4.95
C GLY A 385 -60.93 22.80 4.53
N LEU A 386 -60.58 21.51 4.72
CA LEU A 386 -59.27 20.97 4.35
C LEU A 386 -59.19 20.79 2.83
N CYS A 387 -58.05 21.17 2.24
CA CYS A 387 -57.69 20.88 0.86
C CYS A 387 -56.49 19.95 0.81
N SER A 388 -56.55 18.89 -0.02
CA SER A 388 -55.39 18.06 -0.40
C SER A 388 -55.31 17.90 -1.92
N VAL A 389 -54.11 17.68 -2.46
CA VAL A 389 -53.91 17.35 -3.88
C VAL A 389 -53.81 15.83 -3.99
N GLU A 390 -54.81 15.19 -4.57
CA GLU A 390 -54.94 13.72 -4.67
C GLU A 390 -55.48 13.35 -6.05
N SER A 391 -55.92 12.11 -6.32
CA SER A 391 -56.65 11.76 -7.56
C SER A 391 -58.17 11.92 -7.39
N GLU A 392 -58.94 12.02 -8.48
CA GLU A 392 -60.42 12.09 -8.41
C GLU A 392 -61.03 10.90 -7.64
N GLY A 393 -60.46 9.71 -7.84
CA GLY A 393 -60.91 8.49 -7.16
C GLY A 393 -60.65 8.53 -5.67
N ASP A 394 -59.44 8.95 -5.27
CA ASP A 394 -59.06 9.06 -3.87
C ASP A 394 -59.84 10.17 -3.15
N CYS A 395 -60.05 11.30 -3.83
CA CYS A 395 -60.85 12.40 -3.31
C CYS A 395 -62.29 11.98 -2.99
N ARG A 396 -62.92 11.25 -3.92
CA ARG A 396 -64.27 10.70 -3.71
C ARG A 396 -64.31 9.69 -2.56
N ILE A 397 -63.28 8.83 -2.44
CA ILE A 397 -63.19 7.87 -1.31
C ILE A 397 -63.07 8.61 0.03
N GLY A 398 -62.35 9.73 0.06
CA GLY A 398 -62.23 10.63 1.22
C GLY A 398 -63.49 11.41 1.55
N GLY A 399 -64.54 11.37 0.71
CA GLY A 399 -65.76 12.16 0.87
C GLY A 399 -65.57 13.64 0.55
N GLY A 400 -64.59 13.97 -0.30
CA GLY A 400 -64.31 15.33 -0.77
C GLY A 400 -64.96 15.67 -2.10
N LEU A 401 -65.03 16.97 -2.38
CA LEU A 401 -65.42 17.55 -3.65
C LEU A 401 -64.17 17.82 -4.49
N TRP A 402 -64.06 17.10 -5.59
CA TRP A 402 -62.96 17.21 -6.54
C TRP A 402 -63.12 18.43 -7.46
N GLN A 403 -62.11 19.28 -7.54
CA GLN A 403 -62.16 20.54 -8.29
C GLN A 403 -61.61 20.44 -9.73
N GLY A 404 -61.20 19.26 -10.17
CA GLY A 404 -60.67 18.99 -11.51
C GLY A 404 -59.14 18.85 -11.56
N GLY A 405 -58.64 18.14 -12.56
CA GLY A 405 -57.19 17.92 -12.74
C GLY A 405 -56.42 19.22 -12.97
N GLY A 406 -55.27 19.36 -12.32
CA GLY A 406 -54.40 20.53 -12.39
C GLY A 406 -54.78 21.69 -11.47
N THR A 407 -55.85 21.56 -10.68
CA THR A 407 -56.15 22.51 -9.58
C THR A 407 -55.26 22.22 -8.37
N ASP A 408 -55.00 23.23 -7.53
CA ASP A 408 -54.19 23.08 -6.32
C ASP A 408 -54.88 23.67 -5.09
N CYS A 409 -54.18 23.59 -3.95
CA CYS A 409 -54.67 24.07 -2.66
C CYS A 409 -54.11 25.45 -2.29
N ALA A 410 -53.84 26.31 -3.28
CA ALA A 410 -53.43 27.68 -3.02
C ALA A 410 -54.55 28.47 -2.30
N ASP A 411 -54.14 29.33 -1.38
CA ASP A 411 -54.97 30.30 -0.64
C ASP A 411 -54.34 31.67 -0.91
N ASP A 412 -54.59 32.21 -2.10
CA ASP A 412 -53.95 33.45 -2.56
C ASP A 412 -54.49 34.69 -1.81
N ASP A 413 -55.71 34.61 -1.28
CA ASP A 413 -56.35 35.70 -0.54
C ASP A 413 -56.04 35.71 0.97
N GLY A 414 -55.51 34.59 1.50
CA GLY A 414 -55.04 34.43 2.87
C GLY A 414 -56.15 34.28 3.90
N ASN A 415 -57.36 33.88 3.50
CA ASN A 415 -58.50 33.74 4.39
C ASN A 415 -58.51 32.41 5.17
N GLY A 416 -57.58 31.49 4.88
CA GLY A 416 -57.44 30.19 5.52
C GLY A 416 -58.23 29.07 4.86
N THR A 417 -58.82 29.32 3.69
CA THR A 417 -59.47 28.34 2.81
C THR A 417 -58.75 28.38 1.47
N ALA A 418 -58.47 27.22 0.87
CA ALA A 418 -57.92 27.23 -0.49
C ALA A 418 -58.94 27.83 -1.47
N ASP A 419 -58.51 28.64 -2.43
CA ASP A 419 -59.36 29.34 -3.40
C ASP A 419 -60.23 28.34 -4.19
N ALA A 420 -59.66 27.19 -4.54
CA ALA A 420 -60.38 26.09 -5.19
C ALA A 420 -61.52 25.51 -4.33
N CYS A 421 -61.51 25.73 -3.02
CA CYS A 421 -62.48 25.18 -2.06
C CYS A 421 -63.51 26.20 -1.55
N GLU A 422 -63.44 27.46 -1.98
CA GLU A 422 -64.39 28.49 -1.56
C GLU A 422 -65.77 28.26 -2.17
N ASP A 423 -65.80 28.00 -3.48
CA ASP A 423 -67.01 27.63 -4.21
C ASP A 423 -67.58 26.29 -3.70
N ALA A 424 -66.72 25.38 -3.23
CA ALA A 424 -67.12 24.07 -2.71
C ALA A 424 -67.92 24.15 -1.39
N LYS A 425 -67.66 25.14 -0.51
CA LYS A 425 -68.49 25.39 0.68
C LYS A 425 -69.89 25.89 0.31
N CYS A 426 -69.96 26.71 -0.73
CA CYS A 426 -71.21 27.30 -1.23
C CYS A 426 -72.02 26.32 -2.10
N ALA A 427 -71.43 25.23 -2.57
CA ALA A 427 -72.11 24.24 -3.40
C ALA A 427 -73.36 23.65 -2.71
N ALA A 428 -73.39 23.62 -1.39
CA ALA A 428 -74.53 23.14 -0.60
C ALA A 428 -75.60 24.21 -0.30
N ASP A 429 -75.38 25.49 -0.65
CA ASP A 429 -76.37 26.58 -0.59
C ASP A 429 -77.20 26.57 -1.88
N VAL A 430 -78.06 25.56 -1.98
CA VAL A 430 -78.84 25.27 -3.18
C VAL A 430 -79.95 26.28 -3.43
N ASP A 431 -80.30 27.07 -2.40
CA ASP A 431 -81.29 28.14 -2.48
C ASP A 431 -80.69 29.54 -2.75
N GLY A 432 -79.37 29.66 -2.68
CA GLY A 432 -78.60 30.86 -3.01
C GLY A 432 -78.76 31.98 -1.98
N SER A 433 -79.03 31.63 -0.72
CA SER A 433 -79.26 32.59 0.37
C SER A 433 -77.96 33.15 0.97
N GLY A 434 -76.82 32.53 0.69
CA GLY A 434 -75.52 32.80 1.30
C GLY A 434 -75.27 32.02 2.60
N ASP A 435 -76.18 31.12 3.00
CA ASP A 435 -76.09 30.29 4.19
C ASP A 435 -76.58 28.86 3.87
N VAL A 436 -75.76 27.83 4.14
CA VAL A 436 -76.19 26.43 4.08
C VAL A 436 -76.99 26.10 5.34
N GLY A 437 -78.28 25.84 5.20
CA GLY A 437 -79.17 25.62 6.33
C GLY A 437 -80.34 24.68 6.08
N PHE A 438 -81.37 24.83 6.91
CA PHE A 438 -82.52 23.92 6.88
C PHE A 438 -83.31 24.04 5.56
N THR A 439 -83.28 25.20 4.91
CA THR A 439 -83.96 25.40 3.62
C THR A 439 -83.27 24.58 2.53
N ASP A 440 -81.95 24.54 2.51
CA ASP A 440 -81.16 23.74 1.56
C ASP A 440 -81.36 22.24 1.76
N LEU A 441 -81.34 21.81 3.03
CA LEU A 441 -81.65 20.42 3.38
C LEU A 441 -83.02 19.99 2.86
N LEU A 442 -84.03 20.85 3.03
CA LEU A 442 -85.37 20.57 2.54
C LEU A 442 -85.41 20.45 1.01
N GLN A 443 -84.62 21.24 0.28
CA GLN A 443 -84.55 21.16 -1.17
C GLN A 443 -83.90 19.85 -1.65
N VAL A 444 -82.78 19.45 -1.04
CA VAL A 444 -82.12 18.17 -1.35
C VAL A 444 -83.05 16.98 -1.08
N VAL A 445 -83.73 16.96 0.08
CA VAL A 445 -84.69 15.88 0.40
C VAL A 445 -85.93 15.92 -0.50
N ALA A 446 -86.35 17.09 -0.97
CA ALA A 446 -87.51 17.23 -1.85
C ALA A 446 -87.26 16.73 -3.28
N LEU A 447 -86.00 16.63 -3.72
CA LEU A 447 -85.63 16.23 -5.08
C LEU A 447 -84.76 14.97 -5.12
N TRP A 448 -85.08 13.99 -4.27
CA TRP A 448 -84.33 12.73 -4.19
C TRP A 448 -84.40 11.89 -5.49
N GLY A 449 -83.26 11.40 -5.96
CA GLY A 449 -83.14 10.56 -7.15
C GLY A 449 -82.39 11.23 -8.32
N PRO A 450 -82.51 10.68 -9.55
CA PRO A 450 -81.73 11.15 -10.70
C PRO A 450 -81.99 12.62 -11.03
N CYS A 451 -80.94 13.42 -11.11
CA CYS A 451 -81.05 14.85 -11.27
C CYS A 451 -79.78 15.47 -11.89
N ALA A 452 -79.53 15.16 -13.16
CA ALA A 452 -78.35 15.69 -13.84
C ALA A 452 -78.40 17.23 -13.99
N GLY A 453 -77.51 17.91 -13.26
CA GLY A 453 -77.31 19.36 -13.35
C GLY A 453 -78.31 20.21 -12.57
N CYS A 454 -78.98 19.64 -11.57
CA CYS A 454 -79.75 20.45 -10.62
C CYS A 454 -78.89 20.84 -9.42
N PRO A 455 -79.19 21.97 -8.75
CA PRO A 455 -78.43 22.41 -7.58
C PRO A 455 -78.38 21.39 -6.43
N GLN A 456 -79.35 20.47 -6.37
CA GLN A 456 -79.48 19.47 -5.32
C GLN A 456 -78.54 18.26 -5.49
N ASP A 457 -77.94 18.09 -6.68
CA ASP A 457 -76.90 17.11 -7.00
C ASP A 457 -75.53 17.79 -6.79
N ILE A 458 -75.11 17.84 -5.53
CA ILE A 458 -74.02 18.68 -5.03
C ILE A 458 -72.66 18.05 -5.37
N ASP A 459 -72.56 16.71 -5.38
CA ASP A 459 -71.33 16.01 -5.81
C ASP A 459 -71.26 15.80 -7.34
N GLY A 460 -72.35 16.11 -8.06
CA GLY A 460 -72.42 16.06 -9.50
C GLY A 460 -72.39 14.64 -10.08
N ASP A 461 -72.72 13.61 -9.29
CA ASP A 461 -72.74 12.22 -9.74
C ASP A 461 -73.96 11.89 -10.62
N GLY A 462 -74.88 12.85 -10.78
CA GLY A 462 -76.10 12.75 -11.56
C GLY A 462 -77.31 12.27 -10.74
N THR A 463 -77.17 12.08 -9.43
CA THR A 463 -78.20 11.55 -8.53
C THR A 463 -78.19 12.25 -7.18
N VAL A 464 -79.30 12.92 -6.83
CA VAL A 464 -79.52 13.40 -5.47
C VAL A 464 -79.74 12.22 -4.53
N SER A 465 -78.78 11.97 -3.65
CA SER A 465 -78.71 10.80 -2.80
C SER A 465 -78.38 11.17 -1.35
N PHE A 466 -78.08 10.15 -0.55
CA PHE A 466 -77.64 10.37 0.82
C PHE A 466 -76.30 11.10 0.90
N VAL A 467 -75.48 11.03 -0.16
CA VAL A 467 -74.19 11.70 -0.23
C VAL A 467 -74.38 13.23 -0.29
N ASP A 468 -75.30 13.72 -1.14
CA ASP A 468 -75.65 15.14 -1.21
C ASP A 468 -76.23 15.67 0.10
N LEU A 469 -77.06 14.86 0.77
CA LEU A 469 -77.57 15.20 2.10
C LEU A 469 -76.45 15.36 3.12
N LEU A 470 -75.41 14.51 3.07
CA LEU A 470 -74.25 14.65 3.94
C LEU A 470 -73.44 15.91 3.62
N LEU A 471 -73.35 16.33 2.36
CA LEU A 471 -72.68 17.58 1.97
C LEU A 471 -73.40 18.81 2.54
N VAL A 472 -74.74 18.84 2.54
CA VAL A 472 -75.51 19.89 3.22
C VAL A 472 -75.29 19.88 4.74
N LEU A 473 -75.32 18.69 5.35
CA LEU A 473 -75.16 18.55 6.80
C LEU A 473 -73.74 18.88 7.28
N SER A 474 -72.74 18.65 6.43
CA SER A 474 -71.33 18.90 6.76
C SER A 474 -70.90 20.33 6.50
N SER A 475 -71.58 21.05 5.60
CA SER A 475 -71.27 22.44 5.23
C SER A 475 -72.16 23.46 5.94
N TRP A 476 -72.82 23.06 7.03
CA TRP A 476 -73.86 23.84 7.71
C TRP A 476 -73.34 25.17 8.28
N GLY A 477 -73.93 26.29 7.86
CA GLY A 477 -73.54 27.63 8.29
C GLY A 477 -73.34 28.60 7.12
N PRO A 478 -72.77 29.80 7.40
CA PRO A 478 -72.54 30.81 6.38
C PRO A 478 -71.48 30.39 5.36
N CYS A 479 -71.68 30.83 4.12
CA CYS A 479 -70.80 30.59 2.98
C CYS A 479 -69.52 31.46 2.95
N THR A 480 -69.17 32.11 4.07
CA THR A 480 -68.09 33.12 4.18
C THR A 480 -66.83 32.60 4.82
#